data_AF-A0A955C3U0-F1
#
_entry.id   AF-A0A955C3U0-F1
#
_cell.length_a   1.000
_cell.length_b   1.000
_cell.length_c   1.000
_cell.angle_alpha   90.00
_cell.angle_beta   90.00
_cell.angle_gamma   90.00
#
_symmetry.space_group_name_H-M   'P 1'
#
loop_
_entity.id
_entity.type
_entity.pdbx_description
1 polymer ?
#
loop_
_entity_poly.entity_id
_entity_poly.type
_entity_poly.pdbx_seq_one_letter_code
_entity_poly.pdbx_strand_id
1 'polypeptide(L)'
;MILQKLSRRVKIGVVLITIGQFLTQLPSACAEQFVLFDVTFAYTKEDADNSKPSKSHFYVKDNQLNPNRPKDWTSPVDYRNGTVHIRLEVIEKP
;
A
#
# COMPACT_ATOMS: atom_id res chain seq x y z
N MET A 1 5.05 16.35 53.06
CA MET A 1 4.83 14.90 53.27
C MET A 1 3.33 14.59 53.31
N ILE A 2 2.58 14.76 52.20
CA ILE A 2 1.10 14.69 52.20
C ILE A 2 0.52 13.72 51.15
N LEU A 3 1.33 13.00 50.36
CA LEU A 3 0.83 12.14 49.27
C LEU A 3 0.94 10.63 49.54
N GLN A 4 0.50 10.13 50.71
CA GLN A 4 0.53 8.67 50.97
C GLN A 4 -0.77 8.01 51.44
N LYS A 5 -1.94 8.65 51.39
CA LYS A 5 -3.20 8.02 51.84
C LYS A 5 -4.31 7.98 50.79
N LEU A 6 -4.04 7.33 49.66
CA LEU A 6 -5.10 6.90 48.74
C LEU A 6 -5.47 5.43 48.98
N SER A 7 -6.77 5.16 49.10
CA SER A 7 -7.34 3.81 49.25
C SER A 7 -6.97 2.90 48.06
N ARG A 8 -6.72 1.60 48.33
CA ARG A 8 -6.42 0.60 47.29
C ARG A 8 -7.44 0.59 46.15
N ARG A 9 -8.72 0.84 46.44
CA ARG A 9 -9.79 0.88 45.43
C ARG A 9 -9.64 2.07 44.47
N VAL A 10 -9.22 3.23 44.99
CA VAL A 10 -8.96 4.42 44.17
C VAL A 10 -7.72 4.23 43.29
N LYS A 11 -6.67 3.60 43.84
CA LYS A 11 -5.46 3.27 43.06
C LYS A 11 -5.75 2.29 41.91
N ILE A 12 -6.57 1.26 42.16
CA ILE A 12 -6.98 0.29 41.12
C ILE A 12 -7.86 0.98 40.06
N GLY A 13 -8.82 1.82 40.48
CA GLY A 13 -9.66 2.56 39.55
C GLY A 13 -8.86 3.50 38.64
N VAL A 14 -7.88 4.22 39.20
CA VAL A 14 -6.98 5.09 38.40
C VAL A 14 -6.16 4.27 37.41
N VAL A 15 -5.56 3.15 37.82
CA VAL A 15 -4.75 2.27 36.94
C VAL A 15 -5.58 1.69 35.79
N LEU A 16 -6.82 1.27 36.05
CA LEU A 16 -7.71 0.76 35.01
C LEU A 16 -8.09 1.84 33.98
N ILE A 17 -8.29 3.09 34.43
CA ILE A 17 -8.56 4.22 33.53
C ILE A 17 -7.34 4.52 32.66
N THR A 18 -6.12 4.54 33.21
CA THR A 18 -4.92 4.81 32.42
C THR A 18 -4.62 3.71 31.40
N ILE A 19 -4.86 2.44 31.74
CA ILE A 19 -4.72 1.32 30.78
C ILE A 19 -5.78 1.43 29.66
N GLY A 20 -7.02 1.76 30.02
CA GLY A 20 -8.10 1.98 29.04
C GLY A 20 -7.78 3.09 28.03
N GLN A 21 -7.16 4.19 28.48
CA GLN A 21 -6.74 5.30 27.61
C GLN A 21 -5.56 4.94 26.68
N PHE A 22 -4.69 4.02 27.09
CA PHE A 22 -3.58 3.55 26.26
C PHE A 22 -4.04 2.60 25.13
N LEU A 23 -5.10 1.83 25.37
CA LEU A 23 -5.63 0.86 24.40
C LEU A 23 -6.34 1.50 23.20
N THR A 24 -6.70 2.79 23.26
CA THR A 24 -7.35 3.51 22.15
C THR A 24 -6.37 4.14 21.15
N GLN A 25 -5.05 4.02 21.39
CA GLN A 25 -4.01 4.60 20.53
C GLN A 25 -3.37 3.59 19.56
N LEU A 26 -3.98 2.41 19.38
CA LEU A 26 -3.47 1.45 18.41
C LEU A 26 -3.55 2.08 17.01
N PRO A 27 -2.42 2.16 16.27
CA PRO A 27 -2.47 2.60 14.89
C PRO A 27 -3.40 1.66 14.13
N SER A 28 -4.31 2.23 13.34
CA SER A 28 -5.18 1.44 12.48
C SER A 28 -4.28 0.64 11.53
N ALA A 29 -4.32 -0.69 11.64
CA ALA A 29 -3.59 -1.57 10.73
C ALA A 29 -4.29 -1.53 9.37
N CYS A 30 -3.91 -0.55 8.55
CA CYS A 30 -4.41 -0.40 7.19
C CYS A 30 -3.57 -1.29 6.27
N ALA A 31 -4.08 -2.48 5.96
CA ALA A 31 -3.57 -3.28 4.85
C ALA A 31 -4.46 -3.02 3.64
N GLU A 32 -3.88 -2.50 2.57
CA GLU A 32 -4.59 -2.14 1.35
C GLU A 32 -3.84 -2.68 0.13
N GLN A 33 -4.59 -3.11 -0.88
CA GLN A 33 -4.08 -3.55 -2.17
C GLN A 33 -4.78 -2.75 -3.27
N PHE A 34 -4.03 -2.34 -4.28
CA PHE A 34 -4.59 -1.71 -5.47
C PHE A 34 -3.84 -2.16 -6.73
N VAL A 35 -4.48 -1.98 -7.88
CA VAL A 35 -3.87 -2.20 -9.20
C VAL A 35 -3.27 -0.89 -9.67
N LEU A 36 -1.96 -0.85 -9.93
CA LEU A 36 -1.30 0.37 -10.41
C LEU A 36 -1.58 0.60 -11.90
N PHE A 37 -1.56 -0.46 -12.71
CA PHE A 37 -1.94 -0.44 -14.12
C PHE A 37 -2.43 -1.81 -14.55
N ASP A 38 -3.35 -1.81 -15.50
CA ASP A 38 -3.81 -2.99 -16.24
C ASP A 38 -3.93 -2.57 -17.70
N VAL A 39 -2.99 -3.04 -18.52
CA VAL A 39 -2.82 -2.58 -19.89
C VAL A 39 -2.46 -3.74 -20.79
N THR A 40 -3.00 -3.69 -22.01
CA THR A 40 -2.58 -4.55 -23.11
C THR A 40 -1.74 -3.73 -24.07
N PHE A 41 -0.60 -4.27 -24.51
CA PHE A 41 0.18 -3.71 -25.59
C PHE A 41 0.26 -4.70 -26.74
N ALA A 42 0.18 -4.20 -27.96
CA ALA A 42 0.30 -5.01 -29.16
C ALA A 42 1.78 -5.16 -29.54
N TYR A 43 2.20 -6.39 -29.81
CA TYR A 43 3.52 -6.70 -30.33
C TYR A 43 3.41 -7.80 -31.37
N THR A 44 3.62 -7.43 -32.63
CA THR A 44 3.42 -8.32 -33.78
C THR A 44 4.73 -9.01 -34.18
N LYS A 45 4.63 -10.06 -35.00
CA LYS A 45 5.80 -10.66 -35.65
C LYS A 45 6.58 -9.63 -36.48
N GLU A 46 5.87 -8.78 -37.23
CA GLU A 46 6.47 -7.69 -38.02
C GLU A 46 7.26 -6.73 -37.12
N ASP A 47 6.71 -6.38 -35.94
CA ASP A 47 7.44 -5.57 -34.96
C ASP A 47 8.70 -6.28 -34.47
N ALA A 48 8.63 -7.58 -34.23
CA ALA A 48 9.77 -8.37 -33.77
C ALA A 48 10.87 -8.50 -34.83
N ASP A 49 10.48 -8.65 -36.11
CA ASP A 49 11.42 -8.86 -37.20
C ASP A 49 12.04 -7.53 -37.69
N ASN A 50 11.29 -6.42 -37.66
CA ASN A 50 11.66 -5.20 -38.40
C ASN A 50 11.77 -3.89 -37.57
N SER A 51 11.35 -3.84 -36.30
CA SER A 51 11.39 -2.58 -35.53
C SER A 51 12.80 -2.03 -35.30
N LYS A 52 13.04 -0.77 -35.70
CA LYS A 52 14.29 -0.02 -35.43
C LYS A 52 13.93 1.37 -34.89
N PRO A 53 14.12 1.66 -33.58
CA PRO A 53 14.62 0.77 -32.52
C PRO A 53 13.63 -0.34 -32.14
N SER A 54 14.14 -1.41 -31.50
CA SER A 54 13.29 -2.51 -31.02
C SER A 54 12.33 -2.02 -29.92
N LYS A 55 11.08 -2.51 -29.90
CA LYS A 55 10.12 -2.26 -28.81
C LYS A 55 10.34 -3.18 -27.61
N SER A 56 11.59 -3.36 -27.20
CA SER A 56 11.97 -4.22 -26.06
C SER A 56 11.51 -3.68 -24.70
N HIS A 57 11.13 -2.41 -24.64
CA HIS A 57 10.65 -1.73 -23.45
C HIS A 57 9.28 -1.12 -23.72
N PHE A 58 8.33 -1.36 -22.81
CA PHE A 58 7.02 -0.72 -22.81
C PHE A 58 6.87 0.10 -21.53
N TYR A 59 6.57 1.39 -21.67
CA TYR A 59 6.42 2.29 -20.54
C TYR A 59 4.94 2.61 -20.32
N VAL A 60 4.49 2.43 -19.08
CA VAL A 60 3.16 2.85 -18.64
C VAL A 60 3.28 4.23 -17.99
N LYS A 61 2.63 5.24 -18.57
CA LYS A 61 2.74 6.63 -18.12
C LYS A 61 1.39 7.31 -18.00
N ASP A 62 1.38 8.41 -17.24
CA ASP A 62 0.28 9.38 -17.17
C ASP A 62 -1.11 8.76 -17.01
N ASN A 63 -1.92 8.81 -18.07
CA ASN A 63 -3.31 8.35 -18.11
C ASN A 63 -3.47 6.83 -18.12
N GLN A 64 -2.39 6.07 -18.32
CA GLN A 64 -2.39 4.61 -18.23
C GLN A 64 -2.20 4.10 -16.80
N LEU A 65 -1.79 4.98 -15.88
CA LEU A 65 -1.72 4.67 -14.45
C LEU A 65 -3.10 4.85 -13.83
N ASN A 66 -3.45 3.97 -12.90
CA ASN A 66 -4.69 4.06 -12.14
C ASN A 66 -4.85 5.49 -11.55
N PRO A 67 -5.91 6.23 -11.91
CA PRO A 67 -6.12 7.59 -11.41
C PRO A 67 -6.41 7.64 -9.90
N ASN A 68 -6.89 6.53 -9.33
CA ASN A 68 -7.17 6.37 -7.91
C ASN A 68 -5.98 5.83 -7.10
N ARG A 69 -4.79 5.72 -7.72
CA ARG A 69 -3.58 5.31 -7.00
C ARG A 69 -3.24 6.32 -5.88
N PRO A 70 -2.56 5.89 -4.81
CA PRO A 70 -2.04 6.81 -3.79
C PRO A 70 -1.12 7.87 -4.42
N LYS A 71 -1.38 9.15 -4.09
CA LYS A 71 -0.49 10.26 -4.45
C LYS A 71 0.70 10.35 -3.51
N ASP A 72 0.47 9.99 -2.25
CA ASP A 72 1.48 9.79 -1.23
C ASP A 72 1.58 8.28 -0.97
N TRP A 73 2.79 7.73 -1.09
CA TRP A 73 3.06 6.30 -0.89
C TRP A 73 3.31 5.93 0.58
N THR A 74 3.26 6.90 1.50
CA THR A 74 3.57 6.72 2.92
C THR A 74 2.36 6.87 3.85
N SER A 75 1.21 7.32 3.32
CA SER A 75 0.02 7.62 4.11
C SER A 75 -1.26 7.44 3.27
N PRO A 76 -2.36 6.91 3.86
CA PRO A 76 -2.49 6.39 5.22
C PRO A 76 -1.85 5.00 5.41
N VAL A 77 -1.43 4.38 4.30
CA VAL A 77 -0.70 3.11 4.25
C VAL A 77 0.71 3.39 3.74
N ASP A 78 1.72 2.85 4.42
CA ASP A 78 3.11 2.92 3.95
C ASP A 78 3.41 1.76 2.99
N TYR A 79 3.34 2.06 1.69
CA TYR A 79 3.58 1.10 0.62
C TYR A 79 5.08 0.88 0.32
N ARG A 80 6.00 1.66 0.90
CA ARG A 80 7.44 1.57 0.59
C ARG A 80 8.06 0.22 0.95
N ASN A 81 7.47 -0.44 1.95
CA ASN A 81 7.87 -1.78 2.40
C ASN A 81 6.90 -2.88 1.94
N GLY A 82 6.01 -2.55 1.00
CA GLY A 82 5.04 -3.48 0.42
C GLY A 82 5.67 -4.43 -0.61
N THR A 83 4.85 -5.33 -1.14
CA THR A 83 5.25 -6.26 -2.22
C THR A 83 4.52 -5.91 -3.51
N VAL A 84 5.24 -5.90 -4.62
CA VAL A 84 4.67 -5.72 -5.96
C VAL A 84 4.50 -7.08 -6.63
N HIS A 85 3.30 -7.35 -7.11
CA HIS A 85 3.01 -8.51 -7.94
C HIS A 85 2.80 -8.07 -9.39
N ILE A 86 3.55 -8.68 -10.31
CA ILE A 86 3.42 -8.43 -11.75
C ILE A 86 2.90 -9.71 -12.40
N ARG A 87 1.80 -9.61 -13.14
CA ARG A 87 1.28 -10.67 -14.00
C ARG A 87 1.42 -10.23 -15.45
N LEU A 88 2.07 -11.07 -16.25
CA LEU A 88 2.16 -10.89 -17.70
C LEU A 88 1.48 -12.08 -18.35
N GLU A 89 0.66 -11.81 -19.35
CA GLU A 89 -0.09 -12.82 -20.09
C GLU A 89 0.02 -12.55 -21.59
N VAL A 90 0.22 -13.61 -22.37
CA VAL A 90 0.12 -13.58 -23.83
C VAL A 90 -1.31 -13.97 -24.17
N ILE A 91 -2.12 -12.99 -24.55
CA ILE A 91 -3.55 -13.18 -24.86
C ILE A 91 -3.71 -13.98 -26.17
N GLU A 92 -2.90 -13.63 -27.17
CA GLU A 92 -2.91 -14.27 -28.48
C GLU A 92 -1.47 -14.56 -28.91
N LYS A 93 -1.25 -15.78 -29.41
CA LYS A 93 0.04 -16.17 -29.99
C LYS A 93 -0.03 -16.00 -31.50
N PRO A 94 1.03 -15.47 -32.14
CA PRO A 94 1.13 -15.45 -33.60
C PRO A 94 1.22 -16.86 -34.19
#